data_AF-A0A5F1HSL5-F1
#
_entry.id   AF-A0A5F1HSL5-F1
#
_cell.length_a   1.000
_cell.length_b   1.000
_cell.length_c   1.000
_cell.angle_alpha   90.00
_cell.angle_beta   90.00
_cell.angle_gamma   90.00
#
_symmetry.space_group_name_H-M   'P 1'
#
loop_
_entity.id
_entity.type
_entity.pdbx_description
1 polymer ?
#
loop_
_entity_poly.entity_id
_entity_poly.type
_entity_poly.pdbx_seq_one_letter_code
_entity_poly.pdbx_strand_id
1 'polypeptide(L)'
;MRAKERLPRKHYSPEFKMELVRLALEEEGSIAALARKHDVNDNLLFKWIRLWQREGRVCRPRKNSSSLPALIPVQLHGGLFSP
;
A
#
# COMPACT_ATOMS: atom_id res chain seq x y z
N MET A 1 27.45 -15.63 18.85
CA MET A 1 26.68 -14.60 18.11
C MET A 1 25.58 -15.30 17.31
N ARG A 2 24.31 -15.10 17.65
CA ARG A 2 23.17 -15.84 17.05
C ARG A 2 22.77 -15.13 15.76
N ALA A 3 23.33 -15.57 14.63
CA ALA A 3 22.91 -15.11 13.32
C ALA A 3 21.43 -15.48 13.16
N LYS A 4 20.53 -14.50 13.31
CA LYS A 4 19.12 -14.66 12.94
C LYS A 4 19.12 -14.88 11.43
N GLU A 5 19.08 -16.14 11.00
CA GLU A 5 18.73 -16.53 9.63
C GLU A 5 17.52 -15.69 9.23
N ARG A 6 17.76 -14.71 8.34
CA ARG A 6 16.71 -13.86 7.82
C ARG A 6 15.94 -14.76 6.88
N LEU A 7 14.90 -15.40 7.40
CA LEU A 7 13.98 -16.23 6.62
C LEU A 7 13.67 -15.51 5.30
N PRO A 8 13.66 -16.25 4.17
CA PRO A 8 13.37 -15.67 2.86
C PRO A 8 12.11 -14.83 2.99
N ARG A 9 12.17 -13.58 2.49
CA ARG A 9 11.09 -12.60 2.61
C ARG A 9 9.79 -13.25 2.12
N LYS A 10 8.87 -13.61 3.02
CA LYS A 10 7.53 -14.10 2.66
C LYS A 10 6.89 -13.03 1.77
N HIS A 11 6.80 -13.30 0.47
CA HIS A 11 6.16 -12.43 -0.49
C HIS A 11 4.66 -12.69 -0.43
N TYR A 12 3.94 -11.82 0.29
CA TYR A 12 2.48 -11.87 0.33
C TYR A 12 1.90 -11.17 -0.91
N SER A 13 0.99 -11.87 -1.59
CA SER A 13 0.21 -11.31 -2.70
C SER A 13 -0.64 -10.12 -2.21
N PRO A 14 -0.88 -9.11 -3.06
CA PRO A 14 -1.64 -7.92 -2.66
C PRO A 14 -3.06 -8.24 -2.21
N GLU A 15 -3.70 -9.29 -2.73
CA GLU A 15 -5.02 -9.78 -2.35
C GLU A 15 -5.04 -10.20 -0.88
N PHE A 16 -4.04 -11.01 -0.48
CA PHE A 16 -3.88 -11.47 0.91
C PHE A 16 -3.66 -10.32 1.89
N LYS A 17 -2.88 -9.30 1.49
CA LYS A 17 -2.70 -8.08 2.30
C LYS A 17 -4.01 -7.32 2.45
N MET A 18 -4.79 -7.23 1.39
CA MET A 18 -6.05 -6.51 1.36
C MET A 18 -7.10 -7.20 2.23
N GLU A 19 -7.14 -8.53 2.20
CA GLU A 19 -8.01 -9.32 3.06
C GLU A 19 -7.68 -9.14 4.54
N LEU A 20 -6.40 -9.18 4.91
CA LEU A 20 -5.97 -8.92 6.28
C LEU A 20 -6.29 -7.50 6.76
N VAL A 21 -6.15 -6.49 5.88
CA VAL A 21 -6.51 -5.11 6.22
C VAL A 21 -8.02 -4.96 6.35
N ARG A 22 -8.82 -5.60 5.49
CA ARG A 22 -10.29 -5.61 5.61
C ARG A 22 -10.74 -6.26 6.91
N LEU A 23 -10.21 -7.44 7.21
CA LEU A 23 -10.47 -8.12 8.47
C LEU A 23 -10.08 -7.24 9.66
N ALA A 24 -8.95 -6.53 9.62
CA ALA A 24 -8.55 -5.62 10.68
C ALA A 24 -9.42 -4.34 10.79
N LEU A 25 -10.20 -4.01 9.75
CA LEU A 25 -11.15 -2.89 9.76
C LEU A 25 -12.56 -3.34 10.16
N GLU A 26 -12.97 -4.56 9.80
CA GLU A 26 -14.26 -5.16 10.18
C GLU A 26 -14.24 -5.73 11.60
N GLU A 27 -13.24 -6.56 11.89
CA GLU A 27 -12.95 -7.05 13.23
C GLU A 27 -12.14 -5.96 13.91
N GLU A 28 -12.82 -4.92 14.40
CA GLU A 28 -12.31 -3.86 15.30
C GLU A 28 -11.67 -4.41 16.61
N GLY A 29 -11.26 -5.68 16.62
CA GLY A 29 -10.45 -6.34 17.60
C GLY A 29 -8.95 -6.11 17.42
N SER A 30 -8.19 -6.73 18.32
CA SER A 30 -6.75 -6.49 18.41
C SER A 30 -6.03 -6.99 17.15
N ILE A 31 -5.45 -6.06 16.38
CA ILE A 31 -4.60 -6.33 15.19
C ILE A 31 -3.55 -7.41 15.50
N ALA A 32 -3.00 -7.41 16.72
CA ALA A 32 -2.03 -8.41 17.18
C ALA A 32 -2.60 -9.84 17.23
N ALA A 33 -3.88 -10.00 17.59
CA ALA A 33 -4.55 -11.30 17.60
C ALA A 33 -4.78 -11.81 16.17
N LEU A 34 -5.23 -10.95 15.26
CA LEU A 34 -5.39 -11.30 13.85
C LEU A 34 -4.05 -11.69 13.21
N ALA A 35 -2.99 -10.92 13.48
CA ALA A 35 -1.65 -11.22 13.01
C ALA A 35 -1.18 -12.61 13.49
N ARG A 36 -1.39 -12.95 14.77
CA ARG A 36 -1.06 -14.28 15.32
C ARG A 36 -1.90 -15.40 14.68
N LYS A 37 -3.19 -15.16 14.43
CA LYS A 37 -4.10 -16.13 13.80
C LYS A 37 -3.65 -16.50 12.39
N HIS A 38 -3.10 -15.55 11.65
CA HIS A 38 -2.65 -15.74 10.27
C HIS A 38 -1.13 -15.98 10.13
N ASP A 39 -0.39 -16.14 11.23
CA ASP A 39 1.09 -16.26 11.24
C ASP A 39 1.80 -15.09 10.50
N VAL A 40 1.21 -13.90 10.60
CA VAL A 40 1.75 -12.66 10.04
C VAL A 40 2.36 -11.82 11.14
N ASN A 41 3.43 -11.10 10.81
CA ASN A 41 4.06 -10.18 11.74
C ASN A 41 3.10 -8.99 12.00
N ASP A 42 2.78 -8.72 13.27
CA ASP A 42 1.93 -7.61 13.71
C ASP A 42 2.43 -6.26 13.16
N ASN A 43 3.75 -6.05 13.19
CA ASN A 43 4.38 -4.84 12.69
C ASN A 43 4.25 -4.68 11.16
N LEU A 44 4.08 -5.79 10.42
CA LEU A 44 3.83 -5.77 8.98
C LEU A 44 2.37 -5.43 8.68
N LEU A 45 1.44 -6.05 9.41
CA LEU A 45 0.01 -5.77 9.29
C LEU A 45 -0.30 -4.31 9.66
N PHE A 46 0.30 -3.81 10.73
CA PHE A 46 0.16 -2.41 11.15
C PHE A 46 0.64 -1.43 10.07
N LYS A 47 1.73 -1.76 9.36
CA LYS A 47 2.20 -0.97 8.22
C LYS A 47 1.22 -0.98 7.06
N TRP A 48 0.57 -2.11 6.76
CA TRP A 48 -0.43 -2.19 5.69
C TRP A 48 -1.69 -1.40 6.02
N ILE A 49 -2.20 -1.51 7.27
CA ILE A 49 -3.37 -0.75 7.73
C ILE A 49 -3.08 0.75 7.68
N ARG A 50 -1.93 1.20 8.20
CA ARG A 50 -1.52 2.61 8.12
C ARG A 50 -1.39 3.10 6.68
N LEU A 51 -0.86 2.28 5.78
CA LEU A 51 -0.75 2.63 4.37
C LEU A 51 -2.14 2.74 3.72
N TRP A 52 -3.05 1.83 4.05
CA TRP A 52 -4.43 1.85 3.59
C TRP A 52 -5.17 3.09 4.07
N GLN A 53 -5.05 3.45 5.36
CA GLN A 53 -5.66 4.67 5.89
C GLN A 53 -5.10 5.95 5.26
N ARG A 54 -3.82 5.97 4.87
CA ARG A 54 -3.18 7.16 4.28
C ARG A 54 -3.40 7.29 2.78
N GLU A 55 -3.23 6.21 2.02
CA GLU A 55 -3.21 6.24 0.55
C GLU A 55 -4.36 5.44 -0.10
N GLY A 56 -5.19 4.75 0.69
CA GLY A 56 -6.24 3.86 0.17
C GLY A 56 -5.67 2.60 -0.50
N ARG A 57 -4.43 2.21 -0.19
CA ARG A 57 -3.77 1.04 -0.79
C ARG A 57 -2.97 0.23 0.24
N VAL A 58 -2.97 -1.09 0.08
CA VAL A 58 -2.22 -2.03 0.94
C VAL A 58 -0.81 -2.35 0.46
N CYS A 59 -0.49 -1.96 -0.78
CA CYS A 59 0.83 -2.12 -1.37
C CYS A 59 1.27 -0.80 -1.98
N ARG A 60 2.52 -0.39 -1.71
CA ARG A 60 3.10 0.72 -2.46
C ARG A 60 3.33 0.25 -3.89
N PRO A 61 2.97 1.02 -4.92
CA PRO A 61 3.47 0.76 -6.26
C PRO A 61 4.99 0.70 -6.14
N ARG A 62 5.56 -0.44 -6.54
CA ARG A 62 7.00 -0.58 -6.61
C ARG A 62 7.45 0.54 -7.53
N LYS A 63 8.14 1.54 -6.96
CA LYS A 63 8.72 2.66 -7.69
C LYS A 63 9.85 2.05 -8.53
N ASN A 64 9.51 1.38 -9.62
CA ASN A 64 10.38 1.33 -10.77
C ASN A 64 10.47 2.79 -11.20
N SER A 65 11.66 3.36 -11.11
CA SER A 65 11.98 4.75 -11.41
C SER A 65 11.74 5.06 -12.90
N SER A 66 10.48 5.11 -13.33
CA SER A 66 10.10 5.37 -14.72
C SER A 66 8.60 5.63 -14.84
N SER A 67 8.14 6.80 -14.39
CA SER A 67 7.22 7.62 -15.19
C SER A 67 7.00 8.96 -14.51
N LEU A 68 7.16 10.01 -15.30
CA LEU A 68 7.23 11.43 -14.95
C LEU A 68 5.94 11.94 -14.30
N PRO A 69 5.97 13.08 -13.57
CA PRO A 69 4.76 13.76 -13.14
C PRO A 69 4.00 14.20 -14.39
N ALA A 70 2.77 13.74 -14.55
CA ALA A 70 1.89 14.16 -15.63
C ALA A 70 1.62 15.66 -15.48
N LEU A 71 2.33 16.48 -16.25
CA LEU A 71 1.99 17.88 -16.48
C LEU A 71 0.66 17.89 -17.25
N ILE A 72 -0.38 18.44 -16.63
CA ILE A 72 -1.68 18.65 -17.26
C ILE A 72 -1.50 19.73 -18.33
N PRO A 73 -1.83 19.50 -19.61
CA PRO A 73 -1.80 20.55 -20.62
C PRO A 73 -2.99 21.49 -20.38
N VAL A 74 -2.73 22.70 -19.91
CA VAL A 74 -3.72 23.79 -19.92
C VAL A 74 -3.83 24.30 -21.36
N GLN A 75 -4.95 24.01 -22.03
CA GLN A 75 -5.24 24.59 -23.35
C GLN A 75 -5.70 26.04 -23.18
N LEU A 76 -4.81 26.99 -23.45
CA LEU A 76 -5.21 28.36 -23.71
C LEU A 76 -5.67 28.46 -25.17
N HIS A 77 -6.99 28.39 -25.41
CA HIS A 77 -7.56 28.79 -26.69
C HIS A 77 -7.44 30.31 -26.80
N GLY A 78 -6.36 30.76 -27.46
CA GLY A 78 -6.24 32.13 -27.91
C GLY A 78 -7.38 32.45 -28.87
N GLY A 79 -8.28 33.35 -28.44
CA GLY A 79 -9.33 33.89 -29.27
C GLY A 79 -8.70 34.62 -30.45
N LEU A 80 -8.80 34.02 -31.64
CA LEU A 80 -8.42 34.66 -32.88
C LEU A 80 -9.55 35.59 -33.31
N PHE A 81 -9.25 36.86 -33.15
CA PHE A 81 -9.87 38.03 -33.77
C PHE A 81 -10.27 37.72 -35.23
N SER A 82 -11.55 37.86 -35.55
CA SER A 82 -12.06 37.83 -36.94
C SER A 82 -11.61 39.09 -37.71
N PRO A 83 -11.40 38.99 -39.04
CA PRO A 83 -11.31 40.17 -39.92
C PRO A 83 -12.66 40.87 -40.11
#